data_AF-A0A6V8ICC6-F1
#
_entry.id   AF-A0A6V8ICC6-F1
#
_cell.length_a   1.000
_cell.length_b   1.000
_cell.length_c   1.000
_cell.angle_alpha   90.00
_cell.angle_beta   90.00
_cell.angle_gamma   90.00
#
_symmetry.space_group_name_H-M   'P 1'
#
loop_
_entity.id
_entity.type
_entity.pdbx_description
1 polymer ?
#
loop_
_entity_poly.entity_id
_entity_poly.type
_entity_poly.pdbx_seq_one_letter_code
_entity_poly.pdbx_strand_id
1 'polypeptide(L)' 'MPLDVWQSETDRAALKRLDEAGFAGAFMRRWATYRKDHAETARLIAAGAPNPNAEWETFCQRWRIRFPT' A
#
# COMPACT_ATOMS: atom_id res chain seq x y z
N MET A 1 -5.93 11.07 -11.77
CA MET A 1 -5.07 9.86 -11.78
C MET A 1 -3.74 10.26 -12.42
N PRO A 2 -2.56 10.08 -11.80
CA PRO A 2 -1.31 10.45 -12.46
C PRO A 2 -1.05 9.45 -13.59
N LEU A 3 -1.11 9.93 -14.84
CA LEU A 3 -0.98 9.12 -16.06
C LEU A 3 0.47 8.74 -16.38
N ASP A 4 1.45 9.41 -15.77
CA ASP A 4 2.88 9.22 -16.07
C ASP A 4 3.51 7.97 -15.46
N VAL A 5 2.75 7.21 -14.67
CA VAL A 5 3.29 6.10 -13.88
C VAL A 5 3.42 4.80 -14.70
N TRP A 6 2.67 4.64 -15.79
CA TRP A 6 2.48 3.33 -16.45
C TRP A 6 3.16 3.21 -17.83
N GLN A 7 4.15 4.05 -18.13
CA GLN A 7 4.72 4.16 -19.48
C GLN A 7 5.90 3.21 -19.76
N SER A 8 6.46 2.53 -18.75
CA SER A 8 7.62 1.64 -18.96
C SER A 8 7.18 0.21 -19.31
N GLU A 9 7.78 -0.39 -20.35
CA GLU A 9 7.52 -1.80 -20.73
C GLU A 9 7.86 -2.78 -19.60
N THR A 10 8.89 -2.47 -18.81
CA THR A 10 9.31 -3.24 -17.64
C THR A 10 8.21 -3.29 -16.58
N ASP A 11 7.51 -2.17 -16.36
CA ASP A 11 6.40 -2.11 -15.42
C ASP A 11 5.20 -2.92 -15.92
N ARG A 12 4.90 -2.84 -17.22
CA ARG A 12 3.85 -3.67 -17.84
C ARG A 12 4.15 -5.16 -17.75
N ALA A 13 5.41 -5.57 -17.92
CA ALA A 13 5.81 -6.98 -17.80
C ALA A 13 5.71 -7.48 -16.35
N ALA A 14 6.07 -6.66 -15.36
CA ALA A 14 5.90 -6.98 -13.95
C ALA A 14 4.42 -7.08 -13.56
N LEU A 15 3.58 -6.17 -14.05
CA LEU A 15 2.14 -6.17 -13.82
C LEU A 15 1.42 -7.40 -14.40
N LYS A 16 1.82 -7.87 -15.59
CA LYS A 16 1.22 -9.06 -16.23
C LYS A 16 1.42 -10.35 -15.43
N ARG A 17 2.35 -10.37 -14.47
CA ARG A 17 2.67 -11.53 -13.63
C ARG A 17 1.94 -11.51 -12.29
N LEU A 18 1.23 -10.43 -11.98
CA LEU A 18 0.51 -10.26 -10.73
C LEU A 18 -0.95 -10.69 -10.90
N ASP A 19 -1.50 -11.29 -9.86
CA ASP A 19 -2.95 -11.46 -9.70
C ASP A 19 -3.62 -10.10 -9.41
N GLU A 20 -4.95 -10.06 -9.40
CA GLU A 20 -5.70 -8.81 -9.14
C GLU A 20 -5.29 -8.15 -7.82
N ALA A 21 -5.03 -8.94 -6.77
CA ALA A 21 -4.56 -8.45 -5.48
C ALA A 21 -3.15 -7.84 -5.57
N GLY A 22 -2.23 -8.50 -6.28
CA GLY A 22 -0.89 -8.00 -6.53
C GLY A 22 -0.90 -6.71 -7.36
N PHE A 23 -1.82 -6.59 -8.32
CA PHE A 23 -2.00 -5.40 -9.14
C PHE A 23 -2.48 -4.20 -8.31
N ALA A 24 -3.49 -4.40 -7.46
CA ALA A 24 -3.96 -3.39 -6.51
C ALA A 24 -2.85 -2.95 -5.56
N GLY A 25 -2.07 -3.89 -5.03
CA GLY A 25 -0.91 -3.60 -4.18
C GLY A 25 0.18 -2.81 -4.89
N ALA A 26 0.48 -3.14 -6.15
CA ALA A 26 1.45 -2.40 -6.97
C ALA A 26 0.97 -0.98 -7.27
N PHE A 27 -0.32 -0.78 -7.54
CA PHE A 27 -0.92 0.53 -7.74
C PHE A 27 -0.82 1.39 -6.47
N MET A 28 -1.22 0.85 -5.32
CA MET A 28 -1.19 1.57 -4.04
C MET A 28 0.23 1.98 -3.63
N ARG A 29 1.21 1.08 -3.79
CA ARG A 29 2.62 1.37 -3.46
C ARG A 29 3.23 2.51 -4.27
N ARG A 30 2.66 2.87 -5.42
CA ARG A 30 3.12 4.02 -6.22
C ARG A 30 2.49 5.35 -5.77
N TRP A 31 1.42 5.32 -4.97
CA TRP A 31 0.79 6.52 -4.47
C TRP A 31 1.61 7.11 -3.30
N ALA A 32 2.10 8.34 -3.46
CA ALA A 32 2.99 8.97 -2.47
C ALA A 32 2.34 9.11 -1.09
N THR A 33 1.04 9.44 -1.04
CA THR A 33 0.28 9.56 0.20
C THR A 33 0.15 8.21 0.91
N TYR A 34 -0.13 7.13 0.16
CA TYR A 34 -0.17 5.76 0.69
C TYR A 34 1.17 5.36 1.31
N ARG A 35 2.28 5.63 0.61
CA ARG A 35 3.62 5.31 1.12
C ARG A 35 3.95 6.06 2.41
N LYS A 36 3.58 7.34 2.49
CA LYS A 36 3.79 8.16 3.68
C LYS A 36 2.97 7.64 4.85
N ASP A 37 1.67 7.44 4.67
CA ASP A 37 0.79 6.89 5.70
C ASP A 37 1.28 5.52 6.19
N HIS A 38 1.64 4.61 5.27
CA HIS A 38 2.13 3.28 5.64
C HIS A 38 3.43 3.36 6.47
N ALA A 39 4.36 4.23 6.08
CA ALA A 39 5.60 4.43 6.83
C ALA A 39 5.34 5.07 8.21
N GLU A 40 4.38 5.97 8.30
CA GLU A 40 3.97 6.61 9.55
C GLU A 40 3.30 5.60 10.50
N THR A 41 2.33 4.81 10.02
CA THR A 41 1.72 3.72 10.79
C THR A 41 2.76 2.71 11.26
N ALA A 42 3.67 2.27 10.38
CA ALA A 42 4.75 1.36 10.77
C ALA A 42 5.68 1.97 11.84
N ARG A 43 5.98 3.27 11.73
CA ARG A 43 6.81 3.98 12.70
C ARG A 43 6.10 4.12 14.05
N LEU A 44 4.81 4.43 14.07
CA LEU A 44 4.01 4.52 15.30
C LEU A 44 4.00 3.19 16.03
N ILE A 45 3.81 2.09 15.30
CA ILE A 45 3.84 0.74 15.85
C ILE A 45 5.23 0.41 16.41
N ALA A 46 6.29 0.68 15.65
CA ALA A 46 7.66 0.46 16.10
C ALA A 46 8.05 1.32 17.31
N ALA A 47 7.44 2.50 17.46
CA ALA A 47 7.62 3.39 18.61
C ALA A 47 6.85 2.93 19.88
N GLY A 48 6.14 1.80 19.82
CA GLY A 48 5.41 1.23 20.94
C GLY A 48 3.98 1.74 21.04
N ALA A 49 3.29 1.90 19.89
CA ALA A 49 1.87 2.23 19.88
C ALA A 49 1.08 1.31 20.85
N PRO A 50 0.17 1.86 21.67
CA PRO A 50 -0.54 1.09 22.70
C PRO A 50 -1.33 -0.10 22.13
N ASN A 51 -1.79 0.02 20.88
CA ASN A 51 -2.49 -1.04 20.18
C ASN A 51 -2.07 -1.10 18.69
N PRO A 52 -1.03 -1.88 18.36
CA PRO A 52 -0.55 -2.01 16.99
C PRO A 52 -1.60 -2.52 16.00
N ASN A 53 -2.53 -3.35 16.47
CA ASN A 53 -3.60 -3.90 15.63
C ASN A 53 -4.64 -2.83 15.29
N ALA A 54 -4.98 -1.95 16.22
CA ALA A 54 -5.90 -0.84 15.96
C ALA A 54 -5.30 0.18 14.97
N GLU A 55 -3.99 0.43 15.02
CA GLU A 55 -3.31 1.30 14.07
C GLU A 55 -3.36 0.73 12.65
N TRP A 56 -3.10 -0.58 12.50
CA TRP A 56 -3.24 -1.26 11.21
C TRP A 56 -4.68 -1.34 10.73
N GLU A 57 -5.65 -1.53 11.65
CA GLU A 57 -7.06 -1.55 11.30
C GLU A 57 -7.54 -0.18 10.81
N THR A 58 -7.11 0.89 11.48
CA THR A 58 -7.39 2.28 11.06
C THR A 58 -6.79 2.56 9.69
N PHE A 59 -5.55 2.13 9.45
CA PHE A 59 -4.91 2.21 8.13
C PHE A 59 -5.71 1.44 7.07
N CYS A 60 -6.13 0.20 7.37
CA CYS A 60 -6.93 -0.62 6.48
C CYS A 60 -8.29 0.03 6.15
N GLN A 61 -8.97 0.61 7.14
CA GLN A 61 -10.23 1.33 6.93
C GLN A 61 -10.05 2.58 6.07
N ARG A 62 -8.99 3.36 6.32
CA ARG A 62 -8.66 4.59 5.56
C ARG A 62 -8.41 4.30 4.09
N TRP A 63 -7.70 3.21 3.80
CA TRP A 63 -7.36 2.81 2.44
C TRP A 63 -8.34 1.81 1.81
N ARG A 64 -9.38 1.39 2.57
CA ARG A 64 -10.38 0.39 2.18
C ARG A 64 -9.76 -0.94 1.71
N ILE A 65 -8.73 -1.38 2.42
CA ILE A 65 -8.00 -2.63 2.14
C ILE A 65 -8.06 -3.59 3.31
N ARG A 66 -7.69 -4.85 3.06
CA ARG A 66 -7.44 -5.85 4.10
C ARG A 66 -6.09 -6.50 3.84
N PHE A 67 -5.27 -6.61 4.87
CA PHE A 67 -4.10 -7.47 4.82
C PHE A 67 -4.54 -8.93 5.03
N PRO A 68 -3.94 -9.89 4.31
CA PRO A 68 -4.16 -11.30 4.61
C PRO A 68 -3.68 -11.58 6.05
N THR A 69 -4.50 -12.34 6.77
CA THR A 69 -4.29 -12.72 8.17
C THR A 69 -3.38 -13.92 8.28
#